data_AF-A0A087NBU3-F1
#
_entry.id   AF-A0A087NBU3-F1
#
_cell.length_a   1.000
_cell.length_b   1.000
_cell.length_c   1.000
_cell.angle_alpha   90.00
_cell.angle_beta   90.00
_cell.angle_gamma   90.00
#
_symmetry.space_group_name_H-M   'P 1'
#
loop_
_entity.id
_entity.type
_entity.pdbx_description
1 polymer ?
#
loop_
_entity_poly.entity_id
_entity_poly.type
_entity_poly.pdbx_seq_one_letter_code
_entity_poly.pdbx_strand_id
1 'polypeptide(L)'
;MIDVHHTILPLTARPKPDAAALIADAQLIADGLYMLSAEDRVCHAAAHMLADGDLQGGLRNLWDIYGLLTECDPSLLDQRAAHHGLRAHVQQARRLALALYGDGARLTLWDHLVRARLLARDGWGRETRKALVFAFFLRSHWLRMPPLMLARHLWTKWRKGHRPT
;
A
#
# COMPACT_ATOMS: atom_id res chain seq x y z
N MET A 1 5.72 -0.64 -18.26
CA MET A 1 6.36 -0.07 -17.06
C MET A 1 6.74 -1.22 -16.16
N ILE A 2 7.95 -1.24 -15.63
CA ILE A 2 8.45 -2.29 -14.73
C ILE A 2 8.74 -1.61 -13.40
N ASP A 3 8.20 -2.15 -12.30
CA ASP A 3 8.46 -1.66 -10.94
C ASP A 3 9.49 -2.58 -10.27
N VAL A 4 10.62 -2.03 -9.83
CA VAL A 4 11.73 -2.77 -9.25
C VAL A 4 12.07 -2.17 -7.90
N HIS A 5 11.95 -2.97 -6.85
CA HIS A 5 12.21 -2.54 -5.48
C HIS A 5 12.93 -3.64 -4.69
N HIS A 6 13.88 -3.24 -3.84
CA HIS A 6 14.64 -4.17 -3.00
C HIS A 6 13.80 -4.77 -1.87
N THR A 7 12.77 -4.04 -1.43
CA THR A 7 11.73 -4.47 -0.50
C THR A 7 10.46 -3.71 -0.85
N ILE A 8 9.30 -4.18 -0.40
CA ILE A 8 7.98 -3.63 -0.77
C ILE A 8 7.82 -2.17 -0.32
N LEU A 9 8.39 -1.82 0.84
CA LEU A 9 8.25 -0.50 1.45
C LEU A 9 9.59 0.22 1.56
N PRO A 10 9.62 1.57 1.46
CA PRO A 10 10.86 2.30 1.65
C PRO A 10 11.42 2.08 3.06
N LEU A 11 12.74 2.19 3.23
CA LEU A 11 13.43 1.98 4.52
C LEU A 11 12.93 2.90 5.65
N THR A 12 12.24 3.96 5.29
CA THR A 12 11.65 4.95 6.19
C THR A 12 10.24 4.59 6.65
N ALA A 13 9.60 3.62 6.00
CA ALA A 13 8.30 3.12 6.41
C ALA A 13 8.39 2.47 7.80
N ARG A 14 7.29 2.56 8.56
CA ARG A 14 7.21 1.94 9.89
C ARG A 14 7.16 0.41 9.82
N PRO A 15 6.26 -0.23 9.03
CA PRO A 15 6.33 -1.67 8.85
C PRO A 15 7.53 -2.03 7.98
N LYS A 16 8.17 -3.15 8.31
CA LYS A 16 9.33 -3.70 7.62
C LYS A 16 9.02 -5.13 7.17
N PRO A 17 8.36 -5.32 6.02
CA PRO A 17 8.07 -6.63 5.50
C PRO A 17 9.35 -7.43 5.32
N ASP A 18 9.36 -8.65 5.85
CA ASP A 18 10.46 -9.60 5.68
C ASP A 18 10.59 -10.06 4.23
N ALA A 19 11.52 -9.45 3.50
CA ALA A 19 11.79 -9.76 2.09
C ALA A 19 12.34 -11.18 1.87
N ALA A 20 13.09 -11.72 2.84
CA ALA A 20 13.63 -13.07 2.72
C ALA A 20 12.50 -14.09 2.80
N ALA A 21 11.56 -13.92 3.74
CA ALA A 21 10.38 -14.77 3.84
C ALA A 21 9.42 -14.67 2.64
N LEU A 22 9.38 -13.52 1.95
CA LEU A 22 8.61 -13.36 0.72
C LEU A 22 9.22 -14.14 -0.45
N ILE A 23 10.55 -14.11 -0.57
CA ILE A 23 11.28 -14.84 -1.62
C ILE A 23 11.27 -16.35 -1.33
N ALA A 24 11.42 -16.74 -0.06
CA ALA A 24 11.45 -18.14 0.36
C ALA A 24 10.12 -18.88 0.03
N ASP A 25 8.99 -18.18 0.18
CA ASP A 25 7.66 -18.73 -0.09
C ASP A 25 7.17 -18.44 -1.52
N ALA A 26 8.03 -17.93 -2.40
CA ALA A 26 7.68 -17.66 -3.79
C ALA A 26 7.44 -18.97 -4.55
N GLN A 27 6.38 -18.99 -5.36
CA GLN A 27 5.94 -20.15 -6.12
C GLN A 27 6.43 -20.05 -7.57
N LEU A 28 6.97 -21.15 -8.09
CA LEU A 28 7.39 -21.26 -9.49
C LEU A 28 6.15 -21.26 -10.39
N ILE A 29 6.12 -20.39 -11.40
CA ILE A 29 5.04 -20.35 -12.40
C ILE A 29 5.46 -21.01 -13.71
N ALA A 30 6.68 -20.73 -14.19
CA ALA A 30 7.23 -21.29 -15.42
C ALA A 30 8.74 -21.01 -15.48
N ASP A 31 9.55 -21.92 -16.02
CA ASP A 31 10.96 -21.71 -16.43
C ASP A 31 11.73 -20.56 -15.72
N GLY A 32 11.98 -20.73 -14.42
CA GLY A 32 12.76 -19.76 -13.63
C GLY A 32 12.02 -18.47 -13.25
N LEU A 33 10.74 -18.34 -13.57
CA LEU A 33 9.84 -17.26 -13.16
C LEU A 33 9.08 -17.66 -11.90
N TYR A 34 9.18 -16.80 -10.89
CA TYR A 34 8.53 -16.97 -9.60
C TYR A 34 7.56 -15.83 -9.33
N MET A 35 6.51 -16.13 -8.59
CA MET A 35 5.56 -15.16 -8.06
C MET A 35 5.42 -15.35 -6.56
N LEU A 36 5.11 -14.28 -5.84
CA LEU A 36 4.75 -14.37 -4.43
C LEU A 36 3.58 -15.34 -4.22
N SER A 37 3.55 -15.97 -3.04
CA SER A 37 2.40 -16.76 -2.61
C SER A 37 1.09 -15.95 -2.66
N ALA A 38 -0.06 -16.62 -2.73
CA ALA A 38 -1.35 -15.94 -2.84
C ALA A 38 -1.54 -14.89 -1.73
N GLU A 39 -1.24 -15.28 -0.49
CA GLU A 39 -1.32 -14.44 0.70
C GLU A 39 -0.34 -13.26 0.67
N ASP A 40 0.88 -13.50 0.17
CA ASP A 40 1.90 -12.46 0.07
C ASP A 40 1.62 -11.45 -1.02
N ARG A 41 0.93 -11.83 -2.11
CA ARG A 41 0.44 -10.87 -3.11
C ARG A 41 -0.57 -9.91 -2.48
N VAL A 42 -1.46 -10.39 -1.60
CA VAL A 42 -2.38 -9.53 -0.85
C VAL A 42 -1.63 -8.63 0.12
N CYS A 43 -0.65 -9.17 0.85
CA CYS A 43 0.19 -8.38 1.75
C CYS A 43 0.95 -7.28 1.00
N HIS A 44 1.51 -7.62 -0.15
CA HIS A 44 2.21 -6.71 -1.04
C HIS A 44 1.31 -5.58 -1.55
N ALA A 45 0.15 -5.91 -2.12
CA ALA A 45 -0.80 -4.92 -2.62
C ALA A 45 -1.31 -4.00 -1.49
N ALA A 46 -1.61 -4.56 -0.31
CA ALA A 46 -2.04 -3.80 0.85
C ALA A 46 -0.92 -2.86 1.38
N ALA A 47 0.34 -3.31 1.36
CA ALA A 47 1.48 -2.51 1.76
C ALA A 47 1.68 -1.30 0.83
N HIS A 48 1.73 -1.53 -0.48
CA HIS A 48 1.89 -0.45 -1.47
C HIS A 48 0.78 0.60 -1.36
N MET A 49 -0.47 0.17 -1.19
CA MET A 49 -1.58 1.12 -1.14
C MET A 49 -1.70 1.84 0.21
N LEU A 50 -1.66 1.11 1.33
CA LEU A 50 -2.04 1.65 2.64
C LEU A 50 -0.85 1.98 3.54
N ALA A 51 0.19 1.14 3.53
CA ALA A 51 1.35 1.34 4.39
C ALA A 51 2.31 2.40 3.82
N ASP A 52 2.52 2.41 2.49
CA ASP A 52 3.21 3.50 1.80
C ASP A 52 2.30 4.75 1.66
N GLY A 53 0.98 4.54 1.67
CA GLY A 53 -0.03 5.59 1.63
C GLY A 53 -0.30 6.14 0.23
N ASP A 54 0.10 5.43 -0.82
CA ASP A 54 -0.22 5.78 -2.19
C ASP A 54 -1.63 5.32 -2.57
N LEU A 55 -2.58 6.26 -2.50
CA LEU A 55 -3.95 6.01 -2.93
C LEU A 55 -4.17 6.34 -4.41
N GLN A 56 -3.12 6.70 -5.16
CA GLN A 56 -3.22 6.81 -6.60
C GLN A 56 -3.30 5.41 -7.21
N GLY A 57 -4.33 5.18 -8.04
CA GLY A 57 -4.66 3.83 -8.50
C GLY A 57 -5.31 2.93 -7.43
N GLY A 58 -5.60 3.43 -6.22
CA GLY A 58 -6.08 2.60 -5.11
C GLY A 58 -7.38 1.81 -5.38
N LEU A 59 -8.25 2.28 -6.29
CA LEU A 59 -9.42 1.50 -6.73
C LEU A 59 -9.01 0.24 -7.50
N ARG A 60 -8.03 0.32 -8.41
CA ARG A 60 -7.47 -0.86 -9.09
C ARG A 60 -6.83 -1.80 -8.09
N ASN A 61 -6.02 -1.28 -7.18
CA ASN A 61 -5.37 -2.11 -6.15
C ASN A 61 -6.41 -2.84 -5.28
N LEU A 62 -7.54 -2.20 -4.95
CA LEU A 62 -8.63 -2.83 -4.20
C LEU A 62 -9.39 -3.87 -5.03
N TRP A 63 -9.53 -3.68 -6.34
CA TRP A 63 -10.07 -4.70 -7.24
C TRP A 63 -9.15 -5.91 -7.29
N ASP A 64 -7.84 -5.69 -7.44
CA ASP A 64 -6.84 -6.77 -7.44
C ASP A 64 -6.91 -7.53 -6.11
N ILE A 65 -6.92 -6.83 -4.97
CA ILE A 65 -7.09 -7.46 -3.65
C ILE A 65 -8.41 -8.24 -3.57
N TYR A 66 -9.52 -7.70 -4.08
CA TYR A 66 -10.79 -8.42 -4.09
C TYR A 66 -10.71 -9.75 -4.84
N GLY A 67 -10.09 -9.76 -6.02
CA GLY A 67 -9.85 -10.99 -6.78
C GLY A 67 -8.89 -11.95 -6.07
N LEU A 68 -7.78 -11.44 -5.53
CA LEU A 68 -6.78 -12.25 -4.82
C LEU A 68 -7.34 -12.93 -3.57
N LEU A 69 -8.32 -12.31 -2.89
CA LEU A 69 -8.92 -12.85 -1.68
C LEU A 69 -9.64 -14.19 -1.88
N THR A 70 -10.06 -14.53 -3.10
CA THR A 70 -10.70 -15.82 -3.40
C THR A 70 -9.68 -16.96 -3.52
N GLU A 71 -8.41 -16.64 -3.75
CA GLU A 71 -7.31 -17.58 -3.92
C GLU A 71 -6.52 -17.83 -2.62
N CYS A 72 -6.81 -17.08 -1.55
CA CYS A 72 -6.06 -17.14 -0.29
C CYS A 72 -6.77 -17.99 0.77
N ASP A 73 -6.00 -18.69 1.59
CA ASP A 73 -6.51 -19.17 2.88
C ASP A 73 -6.59 -18.00 3.88
N PRO A 74 -7.77 -17.68 4.46
CA PRO A 74 -7.92 -16.53 5.34
C PRO A 74 -7.07 -16.60 6.62
N SER A 75 -6.80 -17.79 7.13
CA SER A 75 -6.00 -17.99 8.34
C SER A 75 -4.51 -17.82 8.05
N LEU A 76 -4.04 -18.36 6.92
CA LEU A 76 -2.68 -18.18 6.44
C LEU A 76 -2.41 -16.72 6.08
N LEU A 77 -3.37 -16.04 5.44
CA LEU A 77 -3.26 -14.63 5.14
C LEU A 77 -3.06 -13.78 6.40
N ASP A 78 -3.82 -14.05 7.47
CA ASP A 78 -3.67 -13.31 8.72
C ASP A 78 -2.31 -13.61 9.39
N GLN A 79 -1.82 -14.86 9.31
CA GLN A 79 -0.50 -15.24 9.80
C GLN A 79 0.63 -14.52 9.03
N ARG A 80 0.61 -14.58 7.69
CA ARG A 80 1.58 -13.89 6.82
C ARG A 80 1.53 -12.37 7.03
N ALA A 81 0.34 -11.79 7.07
CA ALA A 81 0.18 -10.37 7.34
C ALA A 81 0.74 -9.97 8.72
N ALA A 82 0.61 -10.83 9.73
CA ALA A 82 1.21 -10.61 11.04
C ALA A 82 2.74 -10.68 10.99
N HIS A 83 3.30 -11.69 10.32
CA HIS A 83 4.73 -11.86 10.11
C HIS A 83 5.37 -10.61 9.50
N HIS A 84 4.73 -10.03 8.48
CA HIS A 84 5.22 -8.82 7.82
C HIS A 84 4.87 -7.50 8.54
N GLY A 85 4.17 -7.53 9.68
CA GLY A 85 3.71 -6.34 10.39
C GLY A 85 2.63 -5.55 9.64
N LEU A 86 1.89 -6.20 8.75
CA LEU A 86 0.89 -5.63 7.85
C LEU A 86 -0.56 -5.99 8.21
N ARG A 87 -0.80 -6.77 9.28
CA ARG A 87 -2.14 -7.23 9.70
C ARG A 87 -3.22 -6.13 9.64
N ALA A 88 -2.95 -4.96 10.23
CA ALA A 88 -3.92 -3.85 10.23
C ALA A 88 -4.23 -3.32 8.80
N HIS A 89 -3.21 -3.26 7.94
CA HIS A 89 -3.33 -2.79 6.56
C HIS A 89 -4.10 -3.80 5.70
N VAL A 90 -3.77 -5.10 5.82
CA VAL A 90 -4.49 -6.18 5.11
C VAL A 90 -5.95 -6.23 5.52
N GLN A 91 -6.25 -6.14 6.83
CA GLN A 91 -7.64 -6.11 7.31
C GLN A 91 -8.39 -4.87 6.79
N GLN A 92 -7.76 -3.71 6.76
CA GLN A 92 -8.36 -2.50 6.19
C GLN A 92 -8.61 -2.65 4.68
N ALA A 93 -7.64 -3.15 3.92
CA ALA A 93 -7.78 -3.38 2.49
C ALA A 93 -8.91 -4.36 2.19
N ARG A 94 -9.00 -5.47 2.93
CA ARG A 94 -10.10 -6.44 2.82
C ARG A 94 -11.47 -5.81 3.06
N ARG A 95 -11.63 -5.01 4.12
CA ARG A 95 -12.90 -4.30 4.39
C ARG A 95 -13.27 -3.35 3.26
N LEU A 96 -12.31 -2.57 2.75
CA LEU A 96 -12.54 -1.63 1.66
C LEU A 96 -12.87 -2.35 0.34
N ALA A 97 -12.17 -3.44 0.02
CA ALA A 97 -12.39 -4.26 -1.17
C ALA A 97 -13.80 -4.87 -1.16
N LEU A 98 -14.17 -5.54 -0.06
CA LEU A 98 -15.50 -6.13 0.10
C LEU A 98 -16.62 -5.07 0.09
N ALA A 99 -16.38 -3.88 0.63
CA ALA A 99 -17.37 -2.80 0.63
C ALA A 99 -17.55 -2.10 -0.73
N LEU A 100 -16.59 -2.22 -1.65
CA LEU A 100 -16.65 -1.61 -2.98
C LEU A 100 -17.03 -2.61 -4.08
N TYR A 101 -16.58 -3.85 -3.96
CA TYR A 101 -16.67 -4.86 -5.03
C TYR A 101 -17.39 -6.15 -4.63
N GLY A 102 -17.60 -6.39 -3.33
CA GLY A 102 -18.36 -7.55 -2.83
C GLY A 102 -19.75 -7.16 -2.31
N ASP A 103 -20.32 -8.03 -1.46
CA ASP A 103 -21.66 -7.86 -0.88
C ASP A 103 -21.72 -6.83 0.27
N GLY A 104 -20.62 -6.12 0.52
CA GLY A 104 -20.50 -5.15 1.61
C GLY A 104 -19.59 -5.62 2.76
N ALA A 105 -19.15 -4.67 3.57
CA ALA A 105 -18.41 -4.92 4.79
C ALA A 105 -18.66 -3.82 5.83
N ARG A 106 -18.54 -4.16 7.12
CA ARG A 106 -18.63 -3.17 8.20
C ARG A 106 -17.39 -2.27 8.19
N LEU A 107 -17.56 -1.04 7.75
CA LEU A 107 -16.48 -0.05 7.69
C LEU A 107 -16.31 0.69 9.03
N THR A 108 -15.07 1.00 9.37
CA THR A 108 -14.75 1.94 10.45
C THR A 108 -14.88 3.38 9.97
N LEU A 109 -14.91 4.35 10.91
CA LEU A 109 -14.88 5.78 10.56
C LEU A 109 -13.67 6.15 9.68
N TRP A 110 -12.52 5.56 9.95
CA TRP A 110 -11.32 5.76 9.15
C TRP A 110 -11.48 5.17 7.74
N ASP A 111 -12.08 3.99 7.61
CA ASP A 111 -12.34 3.37 6.31
C ASP A 111 -13.29 4.24 5.45
N HIS A 112 -14.28 4.90 6.06
CA HIS A 112 -15.15 5.85 5.35
C HIS A 112 -14.37 7.03 4.78
N LEU A 113 -13.38 7.58 5.50
CA LEU A 113 -12.52 8.66 5.00
C LEU A 113 -11.64 8.18 3.84
N VAL A 114 -11.04 6.99 3.97
CA VAL A 114 -10.22 6.39 2.89
C VAL A 114 -11.09 6.12 1.66
N ARG A 115 -12.29 5.54 1.83
CA ARG A 115 -13.25 5.32 0.75
C ARG A 115 -13.66 6.64 0.08
N ALA A 116 -13.95 7.68 0.85
CA ALA A 116 -14.28 9.00 0.31
C ALA A 116 -13.12 9.59 -0.50
N ARG A 117 -11.87 9.38 -0.09
CA ARG A 117 -10.67 9.79 -0.83
C ARG A 117 -10.48 9.00 -2.13
N LEU A 118 -10.71 7.69 -2.11
CA LEU A 118 -10.61 6.82 -3.28
C LEU A 118 -11.65 7.19 -4.36
N LEU A 119 -12.87 7.48 -3.91
CA LEU A 119 -14.01 7.87 -4.74
C LEU A 119 -14.07 9.38 -5.04
N ALA A 120 -13.09 10.17 -4.60
CA ALA A 120 -13.01 11.60 -4.90
C ALA A 120 -12.57 11.85 -6.35
N ARG A 121 -13.27 11.22 -7.31
CA ARG A 121 -12.99 11.24 -8.75
C ARG A 121 -14.27 11.48 -9.54
N ASP A 122 -14.16 12.11 -10.71
CA ASP A 122 -15.26 12.22 -11.67
C ASP A 122 -15.30 11.02 -12.62
N GLY A 123 -16.25 11.02 -13.59
CA GLY A 123 -16.37 9.96 -14.60
C GLY A 123 -15.17 9.81 -15.54
N TRP A 124 -14.26 10.79 -15.56
CA TRP A 124 -13.01 10.78 -16.32
C TRP A 124 -11.79 10.47 -15.42
N GLY A 125 -12.01 10.16 -14.15
CA GLY A 125 -10.97 9.84 -13.17
C GLY A 125 -10.25 11.06 -12.57
N ARG A 126 -10.69 12.29 -12.85
CA ARG A 126 -10.08 13.52 -12.32
C ARG A 126 -10.50 13.75 -10.89
N GLU A 127 -9.58 14.24 -10.08
CA GLU A 127 -9.80 14.45 -8.65
C GLU A 127 -10.80 15.59 -8.37
N THR A 128 -11.86 15.29 -7.59
CA THR A 128 -12.96 16.24 -7.32
C THR A 128 -12.83 16.93 -5.96
N ARG A 129 -12.47 16.19 -4.90
CA ARG A 129 -12.38 16.72 -3.52
C ARG A 129 -10.95 17.17 -3.18
N LYS A 130 -10.51 18.30 -3.76
CA LYS A 130 -9.12 18.78 -3.66
C LYS A 130 -8.58 18.87 -2.22
N ALA A 131 -9.37 19.33 -1.25
CA ALA A 131 -8.93 19.42 0.15
C ALA A 131 -8.67 18.03 0.76
N LEU A 132 -9.55 17.06 0.50
CA LEU A 132 -9.39 15.68 0.96
C LEU A 132 -8.18 15.01 0.29
N VAL A 133 -8.03 15.23 -1.01
CA VAL A 133 -6.86 14.79 -1.78
C VAL A 133 -5.57 15.31 -1.17
N PHE A 134 -5.51 16.62 -0.91
CA PHE A 134 -4.35 17.27 -0.35
C PHE A 134 -4.03 16.78 1.06
N ALA A 135 -5.05 16.58 1.91
CA ALA A 135 -4.85 16.00 3.24
C ALA A 135 -4.21 14.60 3.19
N PHE A 136 -4.65 13.75 2.25
CA PHE A 136 -4.05 12.43 2.05
C PHE A 136 -2.66 12.48 1.40
N PHE A 137 -2.39 13.48 0.55
CA PHE A 137 -1.06 13.75 0.03
C PHE A 137 -0.08 14.12 1.15
N LEU A 138 -0.47 15.00 2.07
CA LEU A 138 0.34 15.32 3.23
C LEU A 138 0.58 14.10 4.12
N ARG A 139 -0.47 13.29 4.34
CA ARG A 139 -0.35 12.03 5.09
C ARG A 139 0.65 11.06 4.45
N SER A 140 0.59 10.85 3.13
CA SER A 140 1.51 9.93 2.46
C SER A 140 2.96 10.42 2.57
N HIS A 141 3.18 11.73 2.49
CA HIS A 141 4.49 12.32 2.73
C HIS A 141 4.98 12.08 4.16
N TRP A 142 4.13 12.18 5.17
CA TRP A 142 4.51 11.90 6.56
C TRP A 142 4.78 10.42 6.83
N LEU A 143 4.07 9.50 6.15
CA LEU A 143 4.33 8.07 6.24
C LEU A 143 5.69 7.71 5.65
N ARG A 144 6.05 8.33 4.52
CA ARG A 144 7.34 8.10 3.84
C ARG A 144 8.50 8.86 4.46
N MET A 145 8.30 10.08 4.95
CA MET A 145 9.34 10.92 5.53
C MET A 145 8.76 11.73 6.69
N PRO A 146 8.95 11.28 7.95
CA PRO A 146 8.53 12.04 9.12
C PRO A 146 9.14 13.46 9.10
N PRO A 147 8.44 14.49 9.62
CA PRO A 147 8.86 15.89 9.50
C PRO A 147 10.29 16.18 9.99
N LEU A 148 10.74 15.51 11.06
CA LEU A 148 12.11 15.64 11.55
C LEU A 148 13.15 15.08 10.57
N MET A 149 12.83 13.97 9.90
CA MET A 149 13.68 13.40 8.87
C MET A 149 13.73 14.31 7.64
N LEU A 150 12.59 14.90 7.26
CA LEU A 150 12.52 15.90 6.20
C LEU A 150 13.36 17.14 6.55
N ALA A 151 13.24 17.67 7.76
CA ALA A 151 14.05 18.80 8.22
C ALA A 151 15.55 18.48 8.19
N ARG A 152 15.96 17.30 8.68
CA ARG A 152 17.35 16.84 8.60
C ARG A 152 17.82 16.68 7.15
N HIS A 153 16.96 16.15 6.28
CA HIS A 153 17.25 15.98 4.85
C HIS A 153 17.45 17.35 4.18
N LEU A 154 16.53 18.29 4.37
CA LEU A 154 16.61 19.64 3.82
C LEU A 154 17.84 20.39 4.36
N TRP A 155 18.14 20.27 5.66
CA TRP A 155 19.34 20.85 6.26
C TRP A 155 20.63 20.30 5.65
N THR A 156 20.70 18.97 5.47
CA THR A 156 21.86 18.32 4.83
C THR A 156 21.97 18.72 3.37
N LYS A 157 20.86 18.81 2.64
CA LYS A 157 20.79 19.23 1.23
C LYS A 157 21.21 20.69 1.07
N TRP A 158 20.76 21.56 1.97
CA TRP A 158 21.15 22.98 2.01
C TRP A 158 22.66 23.13 2.26
N ARG A 159 23.21 22.45 3.27
CA ARG A 159 24.66 22.51 3.58
C ARG A 159 25.55 21.95 2.47
N LYS A 160 25.08 20.96 1.71
CA LYS A 160 25.85 20.35 0.62
C LYS A 160 25.83 21.16 -0.69
N GLY A 161 25.15 22.30 -0.72
CA GLY A 161 25.09 23.19 -1.88
C GLY A 161 24.44 22.51 -3.06
N HIS A 162 23.10 22.63 -3.18
CA HIS A 162 22.42 22.19 -4.38
C HIS A 162 22.91 23.03 -5.57
N ARG A 163 23.80 22.48 -6.39
CA ARG A 163 24.13 22.99 -7.72
C ARG A 163 23.19 22.27 -8.70
N PRO A 164 22.06 22.88 -9.10
CA PRO A 164 21.31 22.37 -10.24
C PRO A 164 22.24 22.48 -11.46
N THR A 165 22.65 21.34 -12.00
CA THR A 165 23.18 21.24 -13.37
C THR A 165 22.04 21.27 -14.35
#